data_AF-A0A0G1RT51-F1
#
_entry.id   AF-A0A0G1RT51-F1
#
_cell.length_a   1.000
_cell.length_b   1.000
_cell.length_c   1.000
_cell.angle_alpha   90.00
_cell.angle_beta   90.00
_cell.angle_gamma   90.00
#
_symmetry.space_group_name_H-M   'P 1'
#
loop_
_entity.id
_entity.type
_entity.pdbx_description
1 polymer ?
#
loop_
_entity_poly.entity_id
_entity_poly.type
_entity_poly.pdbx_seq_one_letter_code
_entity_poly.pdbx_strand_id
1 'polypeptide(L)'
;MEKPKDENEFDARGMVGSPACILPSTLIQKNPEMTEILNAKIGEKVLSHDGKFHSIKKIFRPKYDNDLIKIYNPWGTVTATKDHLIYAIQVPRTKSFYLQTKYKKKIQPTWVHAGDLKCGDMVLYPIPKIIKPLPEIVLPTFPKRKFDFKSRTLPKHLPINEEVLELFGYFVAEGHTRTSGGEVGFTFSINEKAYVENVCRLIKKYFGLDASVRERPVNNRIDIGVYNIYLAQLFRLWFGDSAKFKKVPEFVLFLAPEIQRGFIRGLWRGDGYFSGRRSQPRAGFTSISETLIHQLKWLLIRQHIIPSIYREDEKTINGVGHQKSYRMHIGDMASLERLASILDLSFLKSKNKRHAEEVWHDENYIYLPIRHTENTLFNGRLFNFEVSDTHTYATDAFLVHNCGDMMEMWMRVEVRDQVLGIREERITDLKWKTFGCASAIAATSMYSVMLTENGGMTLNNALKVRPQDVMKRLGGLPNRKIHCSVLADKAFQKTANDYFRKTGQNNRIVIEGARVIDPRLNITDKDIEEAVLEGAQTLEEVQKKLKVGVGASQELITEIEQLIRFYAEKYYG
;
A
#
# COMPACT_ATOMS: atom_id res chain seq x y z
N MET A 1 -3.26 27.19 -8.80
CA MET A 1 -3.09 26.30 -9.97
C MET A 1 -3.48 27.15 -11.17
N GLU A 2 -2.52 27.46 -12.02
CA GLU A 2 -2.70 28.41 -13.13
C GLU A 2 -2.31 27.72 -14.44
N LYS A 3 -2.98 26.62 -14.80
CA LYS A 3 -2.71 25.97 -16.08
C LYS A 3 -3.14 26.91 -17.23
N PRO A 4 -2.32 27.12 -18.28
CA PRO A 4 -2.73 27.94 -19.42
C PRO A 4 -3.90 27.31 -20.18
N LYS A 5 -4.72 28.16 -20.81
CA LYS A 5 -5.87 27.72 -21.63
C LYS A 5 -5.42 27.14 -22.97
N ASP A 6 -4.37 27.71 -23.55
CA ASP A 6 -3.65 27.19 -24.72
C ASP A 6 -2.17 27.05 -24.36
N GLU A 7 -1.63 25.83 -24.50
CA GLU A 7 -0.24 25.52 -24.15
C GLU A 7 0.74 26.06 -25.20
N ASN A 8 0.29 26.36 -26.42
CA ASN A 8 1.13 26.85 -27.51
C ASN A 8 1.53 28.33 -27.36
N GLU A 9 0.89 29.07 -26.46
CA GLU A 9 1.25 30.47 -26.17
C GLU A 9 2.48 30.62 -25.26
N PHE A 10 3.14 29.52 -24.89
CA PHE A 10 4.30 29.51 -24.00
C PHE A 10 5.52 28.95 -24.74
N ASP A 11 6.66 29.61 -24.55
CA ASP A 11 7.89 29.27 -25.27
C ASP A 11 8.50 27.96 -24.77
N ALA A 12 8.27 27.61 -23.51
CA ALA A 12 8.82 26.41 -22.90
C ALA A 12 7.93 25.76 -21.85
N ARG A 13 8.17 24.46 -21.67
CA ARG A 13 7.46 23.59 -20.71
C ARG A 13 8.44 22.65 -20.03
N GLY A 14 8.26 22.48 -18.72
CA GLY A 14 9.02 21.51 -17.94
C GLY A 14 8.14 20.84 -16.90
N MET A 15 8.37 19.55 -16.71
CA MET A 15 7.64 18.75 -15.72
C MET A 15 8.61 17.90 -14.91
N VAL A 16 8.54 18.02 -13.59
CA VAL A 16 9.29 17.21 -12.62
C VAL A 16 8.34 16.53 -11.64
N GLY A 17 8.82 15.43 -11.10
CA GLY A 17 8.04 14.52 -10.26
C GLY A 17 7.28 13.50 -11.09
N SER A 18 7.36 12.24 -10.66
CA SER A 18 6.47 11.18 -11.11
C SER A 18 5.17 11.26 -10.29
N PRO A 19 3.98 10.99 -10.87
CA PRO A 19 2.77 10.97 -10.07
C PRO A 19 2.92 9.83 -9.06
N ALA A 20 3.05 10.13 -7.76
CA ALA A 20 3.13 9.08 -6.74
C ALA A 20 1.87 8.24 -6.82
N CYS A 21 2.00 7.06 -7.40
CA CYS A 21 0.88 6.19 -7.66
C CYS A 21 1.31 4.74 -7.52
N ILE A 22 0.31 3.89 -7.36
CA ILE A 22 0.45 2.45 -7.25
C ILE A 22 -0.34 1.77 -8.36
N LEU A 23 -0.09 0.48 -8.56
CA LEU A 23 -0.82 -0.30 -9.56
C LEU A 23 -2.33 -0.37 -9.27
N PRO A 24 -3.19 -0.41 -10.30
CA PRO A 24 -4.65 -0.55 -10.16
C PRO A 24 -5.08 -1.79 -9.37
N SER A 25 -4.32 -2.88 -9.47
CA SER A 25 -4.57 -4.14 -8.75
C SER A 25 -4.11 -4.13 -7.29
N THR A 26 -3.51 -3.02 -6.81
CA THR A 26 -3.04 -2.96 -5.42
C THR A 26 -4.23 -3.01 -4.47
N LEU A 27 -4.20 -3.96 -3.53
CA LEU A 27 -5.23 -4.08 -2.52
C LEU A 27 -5.07 -2.99 -1.45
N ILE A 28 -6.18 -2.38 -1.07
CA ILE A 28 -6.29 -1.33 -0.04
C ILE A 28 -7.30 -1.75 1.02
N GLN A 29 -7.09 -1.26 2.24
CA GLN A 29 -8.01 -1.50 3.35
C GLN A 29 -9.13 -0.45 3.36
N LYS A 30 -10.29 -0.80 2.77
CA LYS A 30 -11.54 -0.05 2.96
C LYS A 30 -12.22 -0.45 4.27
N ASN A 31 -13.25 0.30 4.63
CA ASN A 31 -14.14 -0.01 5.74
C ASN A 31 -15.28 -0.96 5.32
N PRO A 32 -15.32 -2.23 5.76
CA PRO A 32 -14.30 -3.01 6.48
C PRO A 32 -13.49 -3.96 5.59
N GLU A 33 -13.73 -3.95 4.28
CA GLU A 33 -13.20 -4.94 3.34
C GLU A 33 -11.88 -4.53 2.68
N MET A 34 -11.14 -5.51 2.18
CA MET A 34 -10.05 -5.28 1.24
C MET A 34 -10.62 -5.19 -0.17
N THR A 35 -10.14 -4.23 -0.95
CA THR A 35 -10.51 -4.10 -2.38
C THR A 35 -9.33 -3.63 -3.17
N GLU A 36 -9.33 -3.85 -4.49
CA GLU A 36 -8.35 -3.23 -5.37
C GLU A 36 -8.58 -1.72 -5.45
N ILE A 37 -7.49 -0.95 -5.49
CA ILE A 37 -7.55 0.51 -5.54
C ILE A 37 -8.41 1.03 -6.71
N LEU A 38 -8.46 0.29 -7.83
CA LEU A 38 -9.28 0.63 -8.99
C LEU A 38 -10.80 0.62 -8.71
N ASN A 39 -11.25 -0.22 -7.78
CA ASN A 39 -12.66 -0.43 -7.44
C ASN A 39 -13.18 0.54 -6.38
N ALA A 40 -12.29 1.34 -5.78
CA ALA A 40 -12.68 2.32 -4.77
C ALA A 40 -13.40 3.53 -5.37
N LYS A 41 -14.31 4.11 -4.59
CA LYS A 41 -15.14 5.25 -5.00
C LYS A 41 -14.97 6.44 -4.05
N ILE A 42 -15.19 7.64 -4.59
CA ILE A 42 -15.21 8.88 -3.79
C ILE A 42 -16.30 8.75 -2.72
N GLY A 43 -15.99 9.18 -1.50
CA GLY A 43 -16.86 9.08 -0.33
C GLY A 43 -16.65 7.82 0.51
N GLU A 44 -16.15 6.72 -0.07
CA GLU A 44 -15.77 5.53 0.70
C GLU A 44 -14.61 5.84 1.65
N LYS A 45 -14.45 5.02 2.69
CA LYS A 45 -13.44 5.23 3.73
C LYS A 45 -12.32 4.19 3.67
N VAL A 46 -11.08 4.64 3.85
CA VAL A 46 -9.85 3.83 3.86
C VAL A 46 -9.08 3.99 5.17
N LEU A 47 -8.42 2.92 5.61
CA LEU A 47 -7.65 2.90 6.85
C LEU A 47 -6.39 3.74 6.70
N SER A 48 -6.14 4.62 7.65
CA SER A 48 -5.04 5.59 7.63
C SER A 48 -3.97 5.30 8.70
N HIS A 49 -2.88 6.07 8.68
CA HIS A 49 -1.74 5.88 9.60
C HIS A 49 -2.10 6.05 11.08
N ASP A 50 -3.17 6.75 11.41
CA ASP A 50 -3.65 6.94 12.79
C ASP A 50 -4.49 5.76 13.31
N GLY A 51 -4.68 4.72 12.49
CA GLY A 51 -5.48 3.55 12.79
C GLY A 51 -6.99 3.78 12.65
N LYS A 52 -7.42 4.88 12.01
CA LYS A 52 -8.83 5.23 11.77
C LYS A 52 -9.17 5.26 10.28
N PHE A 53 -10.47 5.31 9.98
CA PHE A 53 -11.00 5.34 8.63
C PHE A 53 -11.33 6.77 8.17
N HIS A 54 -10.73 7.20 7.08
CA HIS A 54 -10.91 8.53 6.48
C HIS A 54 -11.49 8.43 5.07
N SER A 55 -12.24 9.45 4.65
CA SER A 55 -12.94 9.43 3.37
C SER A 55 -12.02 9.77 2.20
N ILE A 56 -12.20 9.04 1.09
CA ILE A 56 -11.61 9.36 -0.21
C ILE A 56 -12.32 10.59 -0.77
N LYS A 57 -11.57 11.68 -0.97
CA LYS A 57 -12.05 12.95 -1.55
C LYS A 57 -11.87 12.99 -3.05
N LYS A 58 -10.80 12.38 -3.56
CA LYS A 58 -10.47 12.38 -4.99
C LYS A 58 -9.74 11.10 -5.38
N ILE A 59 -9.83 10.74 -6.66
CA ILE A 59 -9.13 9.61 -7.25
C ILE A 59 -8.34 10.13 -8.44
N PHE A 60 -7.04 9.82 -8.49
CA PHE A 60 -6.14 10.15 -9.59
C PHE A 60 -5.87 8.91 -10.43
N ARG A 61 -5.83 9.08 -11.75
CA ARG A 61 -5.60 8.01 -12.73
C ARG A 61 -4.61 8.41 -13.82
N PRO A 62 -3.38 8.83 -13.47
CA PRO A 62 -2.42 9.31 -14.45
C PRO A 62 -1.97 8.18 -15.37
N LYS A 63 -1.67 8.52 -16.62
CA LYS A 63 -0.89 7.66 -17.51
C LYS A 63 0.55 7.66 -17.03
N TYR A 64 1.20 6.50 -17.10
CA TYR A 64 2.58 6.31 -16.72
C TYR A 64 3.25 5.35 -17.70
N ASP A 65 4.47 5.69 -18.08
CA ASP A 65 5.29 4.93 -19.04
C ASP A 65 6.75 5.02 -18.59
N ASN A 66 7.10 4.25 -17.57
CA ASN A 66 8.44 4.18 -17.01
C ASN A 66 8.56 3.00 -16.02
N ASP A 67 9.72 2.90 -15.37
CA ASP A 67 9.97 1.99 -14.27
C ASP A 67 9.04 2.25 -13.07
N LEU A 68 8.53 1.16 -12.51
CA LEU A 68 8.01 1.08 -11.15
C LEU A 68 8.98 0.31 -10.26
N ILE A 69 8.89 0.54 -8.96
CA ILE A 69 9.54 -0.29 -7.96
C ILE A 69 8.49 -1.15 -7.25
N LYS A 70 8.77 -2.44 -7.16
CA LYS A 70 7.97 -3.43 -6.43
C LYS A 70 8.69 -3.79 -5.14
N ILE A 71 8.00 -3.60 -4.01
CA ILE A 71 8.53 -3.80 -2.67
C ILE A 71 7.84 -5.00 -2.04
N TYR A 72 8.62 -5.98 -1.60
CA TYR A 72 8.15 -7.23 -1.02
C TYR A 72 8.34 -7.24 0.49
N ASN A 73 7.31 -7.64 1.24
CA ASN A 73 7.39 -7.90 2.67
C ASN A 73 6.64 -9.22 3.04
N PRO A 74 6.67 -9.69 4.30
CA PRO A 74 5.99 -10.93 4.71
C PRO A 74 4.46 -10.98 4.55
N TRP A 75 3.80 -9.85 4.24
CA TRP A 75 2.35 -9.75 4.10
C TRP A 75 1.89 -9.61 2.65
N GLY A 76 2.76 -9.12 1.78
CA GLY A 76 2.42 -8.91 0.39
C GLY A 76 3.43 -8.03 -0.33
N THR A 77 2.95 -7.42 -1.41
CA THR A 77 3.79 -6.64 -2.32
C THR A 77 3.04 -5.41 -2.77
N VAL A 78 3.72 -4.27 -2.82
CA VAL A 78 3.19 -3.06 -3.43
C VAL A 78 4.14 -2.64 -4.53
N THR A 79 3.57 -2.39 -5.71
CA THR A 79 4.29 -1.80 -6.84
C THR A 79 3.88 -0.35 -6.99
N ALA A 80 4.86 0.55 -6.94
CA ALA A 80 4.66 1.99 -6.91
C ALA A 80 5.69 2.71 -7.79
N THR A 81 5.41 3.96 -8.13
CA THR A 81 6.44 4.85 -8.71
C THR A 81 7.57 5.07 -7.70
N LYS A 82 8.82 5.28 -8.17
CA LYS A 82 9.98 5.50 -7.29
C LYS A 82 9.78 6.67 -6.32
N ASP A 83 9.04 7.70 -6.71
CA ASP A 83 8.75 8.87 -5.87
C ASP A 83 7.63 8.64 -4.83
N HIS A 84 6.98 7.47 -4.81
CA HIS A 84 5.85 7.21 -3.91
C HIS A 84 6.30 7.17 -2.45
N LEU A 85 5.69 7.97 -1.58
CA LEU A 85 6.07 8.04 -0.18
C LEU A 85 5.47 6.87 0.61
N ILE A 86 6.34 6.14 1.30
CA ILE A 86 6.04 4.99 2.14
C ILE A 86 6.47 5.29 3.58
N TYR A 87 5.64 4.93 4.55
CA TYR A 87 5.99 5.14 5.96
C TYR A 87 6.95 4.04 6.40
N ALA A 88 8.20 4.42 6.67
CA ALA A 88 9.30 3.48 6.84
C ALA A 88 10.39 3.97 7.80
N ILE A 89 11.23 3.03 8.23
CA ILE A 89 12.51 3.26 8.89
C ILE A 89 13.61 2.76 7.95
N GLN A 90 14.47 3.68 7.50
CA GLN A 90 15.71 3.31 6.83
C GLN A 90 16.72 2.85 7.89
N VAL A 91 17.16 1.60 7.78
CA VAL A 91 18.05 0.98 8.76
C VAL A 91 19.50 1.33 8.40
N PRO A 92 20.26 2.03 9.28
CA PRO A 92 21.64 2.38 9.00
C PRO A 92 22.51 1.12 8.88
N ARG A 93 22.99 0.85 7.67
CA ARG A 93 23.74 -0.37 7.34
C ARG A 93 25.19 -0.37 7.81
N THR A 94 25.72 0.77 8.27
CA THR A 94 27.15 0.95 8.51
C THR A 94 27.71 0.21 9.73
N LYS A 95 26.89 -0.36 10.63
CA LYS A 95 27.36 -1.42 11.54
C LYS A 95 26.24 -2.41 11.83
N SER A 96 26.45 -3.64 11.41
CA SER A 96 25.65 -4.86 11.60
C SER A 96 25.35 -5.26 13.07
N PHE A 97 25.57 -4.37 14.05
CA PHE A 97 25.55 -4.69 15.48
C PHE A 97 24.83 -3.68 16.38
N TYR A 98 24.12 -2.66 15.86
CA TYR A 98 23.44 -1.67 16.70
C TYR A 98 22.09 -2.10 17.31
N LEU A 99 21.90 -3.40 17.54
CA LEU A 99 20.83 -3.86 18.43
C LEU A 99 21.24 -3.89 19.92
N GLN A 100 22.52 -3.77 20.27
CA GLN A 100 22.97 -3.68 21.67
C GLN A 100 24.00 -2.56 21.90
N THR A 101 23.58 -1.41 22.41
CA THR A 101 24.42 -0.52 23.24
C THR A 101 23.55 0.48 24.00
N LYS A 102 24.07 0.92 25.16
CA LYS A 102 23.44 1.69 26.25
C LYS A 102 23.02 3.13 25.91
N TYR A 103 23.24 3.60 24.67
CA TYR A 103 23.10 5.01 24.26
C TYR A 103 22.45 5.20 22.87
N LYS A 104 21.27 4.61 22.61
CA LYS A 104 20.61 4.71 21.29
C LYS A 104 19.79 6.00 21.11
N LYS A 105 20.04 6.75 20.03
CA LYS A 105 18.99 7.56 19.39
C LYS A 105 17.95 6.60 18.81
N LYS A 106 16.69 6.71 19.25
CA LYS A 106 15.56 5.95 18.67
C LYS A 106 15.34 6.47 17.24
N ILE A 107 15.57 5.61 16.24
CA ILE A 107 15.27 5.95 14.85
C ILE A 107 13.75 6.00 14.72
N GLN A 108 13.23 7.16 14.34
CA GLN A 108 11.79 7.36 14.19
C GLN A 108 11.37 7.05 12.75
N PRO A 109 10.17 6.50 12.54
CA PRO A 109 9.67 6.31 11.20
C PRO A 109 9.37 7.65 10.51
N THR A 110 9.68 7.72 9.22
CA THR A 110 9.45 8.88 8.37
C THR A 110 8.84 8.46 7.04
N TRP A 111 8.34 9.43 6.28
CA TRP A 111 7.96 9.19 4.88
C TRP A 111 9.21 9.16 4.01
N VAL A 112 9.41 8.05 3.31
CA VAL A 112 10.58 7.79 2.47
C VAL A 112 10.10 7.47 1.06
N HIS A 113 10.79 7.97 0.05
CA HIS A 113 10.47 7.60 -1.34
C HIS A 113 10.72 6.11 -1.56
N ALA A 114 9.81 5.46 -2.29
CA ALA A 114 9.89 4.03 -2.56
C ALA A 114 11.24 3.62 -3.17
N GLY A 115 11.79 4.45 -4.07
CA GLY A 115 13.09 4.21 -4.72
C GLY A 115 14.30 4.26 -3.78
N ASP A 116 14.18 4.89 -2.61
CA ASP A 116 15.26 4.99 -1.61
C ASP A 116 15.24 3.84 -0.60
N LEU A 117 14.16 3.04 -0.59
CA LEU A 117 14.01 1.89 0.28
C LEU A 117 14.78 0.69 -0.24
N LYS A 118 15.37 -0.06 0.69
CA LYS A 118 16.21 -1.20 0.35
C LYS A 118 15.88 -2.41 1.22
N CYS A 119 16.30 -3.60 0.79
CA CYS A 119 16.17 -4.83 1.57
C CYS A 119 16.70 -4.64 3.01
N GLY A 120 15.91 -5.06 4.01
CA GLY A 120 16.22 -4.89 5.43
C GLY A 120 15.72 -3.58 6.07
N ASP A 121 15.30 -2.58 5.29
CA ASP A 121 14.54 -1.44 5.83
C ASP A 121 13.18 -1.92 6.35
N MET A 122 12.56 -1.15 7.26
CA MET A 122 11.28 -1.53 7.85
C MET A 122 10.15 -0.65 7.32
N VAL A 123 9.08 -1.27 6.82
CA VAL A 123 7.83 -0.59 6.46
C VAL A 123 6.79 -0.79 7.55
N LEU A 124 5.90 0.19 7.70
CA LEU A 124 4.95 0.21 8.80
C LEU A 124 3.51 -0.04 8.32
N TYR A 125 2.73 -0.70 9.16
CA TYR A 125 1.29 -0.90 8.96
C TYR A 125 0.54 -0.49 10.25
N PRO A 126 -0.61 0.21 10.16
CA PRO A 126 -1.30 0.72 11.33
C PRO A 126 -2.13 -0.38 11.98
N ILE A 127 -2.15 -0.42 13.30
CA ILE A 127 -3.08 -1.24 14.07
C ILE A 127 -4.43 -0.51 14.08
N PRO A 128 -5.53 -1.11 13.57
CA PRO A 128 -6.83 -0.45 13.56
C PRO A 128 -7.34 -0.17 14.97
N LYS A 129 -7.77 1.06 15.24
CA LYS A 129 -8.18 1.53 16.57
C LYS A 129 -9.67 1.78 16.74
N ILE A 130 -10.46 1.66 15.67
CA ILE A 130 -11.91 1.86 15.76
C ILE A 130 -12.51 0.80 16.70
N ILE A 131 -13.30 1.26 17.67
CA ILE A 131 -14.11 0.42 18.54
C ILE A 131 -15.54 0.96 18.48
N LYS A 132 -16.50 0.09 18.16
CA LYS A 132 -17.94 0.36 18.19
C LYS A 132 -18.55 -0.58 19.24
N PRO A 133 -18.78 -0.10 20.48
CA PRO A 133 -19.41 -0.89 21.52
C PRO A 133 -20.79 -1.36 21.05
N LEU A 134 -21.07 -2.64 21.24
CA LEU A 134 -22.34 -3.25 20.87
C LEU A 134 -22.63 -4.35 21.90
N PRO A 135 -23.33 -4.04 23.01
CA PRO A 135 -23.58 -5.01 24.07
C PRO A 135 -24.58 -6.09 23.67
N GLU A 136 -25.48 -5.78 22.73
CA GLU A 136 -26.46 -6.72 22.20
C GLU A 136 -26.83 -6.39 20.75
N ILE A 137 -27.34 -7.39 20.03
CA ILE A 137 -27.91 -7.26 18.69
C ILE A 137 -29.39 -7.59 18.75
N VAL A 138 -30.20 -6.71 18.16
CA VAL A 138 -31.63 -7.00 17.92
C VAL A 138 -31.71 -7.96 16.73
N LEU A 139 -32.19 -9.18 16.98
CA LEU A 139 -32.34 -10.18 15.93
C LEU A 139 -33.55 -9.85 15.03
N PRO A 140 -33.41 -9.97 13.70
CA PRO A 140 -34.52 -9.72 12.80
C PRO A 140 -35.67 -10.71 13.05
N THR A 141 -36.89 -10.19 13.02
CA THR A 141 -38.09 -11.04 13.04
C THR A 141 -38.45 -11.38 11.60
N PHE A 142 -38.54 -12.67 11.31
CA PHE A 142 -38.94 -13.15 10.00
C PHE A 142 -40.40 -13.61 10.04
N PRO A 143 -41.23 -13.27 9.03
CA PRO A 143 -42.61 -13.76 8.98
C PRO A 143 -42.63 -15.27 8.83
N LYS A 144 -43.47 -15.95 9.63
CA LYS A 144 -43.59 -17.40 9.60
C LYS A 144 -44.16 -17.86 8.26
N ARG A 145 -43.44 -18.75 7.58
CA ARG A 145 -43.89 -19.31 6.30
C ARG A 145 -45.10 -20.22 6.55
N LYS A 146 -46.07 -20.21 5.62
CA LYS A 146 -47.35 -20.94 5.71
C LYS A 146 -47.21 -22.44 6.03
N PHE A 147 -46.08 -23.06 5.65
CA PHE A 147 -45.81 -24.48 5.85
C PHE A 147 -44.57 -24.75 6.71
N ASP A 148 -44.16 -23.78 7.54
CA ASP A 148 -43.05 -23.96 8.49
C ASP A 148 -43.57 -24.36 9.87
N PHE A 149 -43.53 -25.66 10.16
CA PHE A 149 -43.95 -26.23 11.43
C PHE A 149 -42.80 -26.47 12.41
N LYS A 150 -41.54 -26.34 11.97
CA LYS A 150 -40.35 -26.72 12.76
C LYS A 150 -39.63 -25.53 13.35
N SER A 151 -39.60 -24.38 12.66
CA SER A 151 -38.84 -23.23 13.14
C SER A 151 -39.49 -22.59 14.37
N ARG A 152 -38.66 -22.36 15.39
CA ARG A 152 -39.03 -21.63 16.61
C ARG A 152 -38.63 -20.16 16.48
N THR A 153 -39.32 -19.28 17.19
CA THR A 153 -38.92 -17.87 17.30
C THR A 153 -37.56 -17.76 17.96
N LEU A 154 -36.68 -16.93 17.41
CA LEU A 154 -35.40 -16.58 18.02
C LEU A 154 -35.62 -15.55 19.14
N PRO A 155 -34.71 -15.46 20.12
CA PRO A 155 -34.75 -14.37 21.10
C PRO A 155 -34.63 -13.02 20.39
N LYS A 156 -35.33 -12.01 20.89
CA LYS A 156 -35.33 -10.68 20.29
C LYS A 156 -33.96 -9.99 20.42
N HIS A 157 -33.27 -10.21 21.54
CA HIS A 157 -31.98 -9.60 21.84
C HIS A 157 -30.94 -10.72 22.03
N LEU A 158 -29.80 -10.60 21.34
CA LEU A 158 -28.65 -11.48 21.49
C LEU A 158 -27.51 -10.70 22.14
N PRO A 159 -27.09 -11.02 23.37
CA PRO A 159 -25.92 -10.37 23.99
C PRO A 159 -24.66 -10.66 23.19
N ILE A 160 -23.73 -9.70 23.15
CA ILE A 160 -22.45 -9.83 22.48
C ILE A 160 -21.34 -9.90 23.53
N ASN A 161 -20.78 -11.10 23.66
CA ASN A 161 -19.70 -11.42 24.58
C ASN A 161 -18.76 -12.47 23.95
N GLU A 162 -17.71 -12.83 24.67
CA GLU A 162 -16.71 -13.80 24.17
C GLU A 162 -17.33 -15.16 23.81
N GLU A 163 -18.30 -15.65 24.56
CA GLU A 163 -18.94 -16.95 24.32
C GLU A 163 -19.75 -16.96 23.00
N VAL A 164 -20.54 -15.91 22.75
CA VAL A 164 -21.30 -15.79 21.49
C VAL A 164 -20.36 -15.66 20.30
N LEU A 165 -19.29 -14.89 20.45
CA LEU A 165 -18.28 -14.78 19.40
C LEU A 165 -17.51 -16.08 19.18
N GLU A 166 -17.27 -16.88 20.22
CA GLU A 166 -16.67 -18.21 20.07
C GLU A 166 -17.56 -19.14 19.25
N LEU A 167 -18.88 -19.15 19.49
CA LEU A 167 -19.83 -19.88 18.64
C LEU A 167 -19.76 -19.42 17.18
N PHE A 168 -19.65 -18.11 16.94
CA PHE A 168 -19.51 -17.57 15.59
C PHE A 168 -18.19 -17.99 14.94
N GLY A 169 -17.10 -18.03 15.71
CA GLY A 169 -15.82 -18.55 15.27
C GLY A 169 -15.91 -20.02 14.84
N TYR A 170 -16.54 -20.87 15.66
CA TYR A 170 -16.80 -22.27 15.32
C TYR A 170 -17.64 -22.40 14.05
N PHE A 171 -18.64 -21.53 13.85
CA PHE A 171 -19.45 -21.57 12.64
C PHE A 171 -18.65 -21.19 11.40
N VAL A 172 -17.78 -20.20 11.49
CA VAL A 172 -16.92 -19.83 10.36
C VAL A 172 -15.92 -20.94 10.05
N ALA A 173 -15.42 -21.69 11.04
CA ALA A 173 -14.55 -22.85 10.79
C ALA A 173 -15.34 -24.05 10.24
N GLU A 174 -16.24 -24.61 11.05
CA GLU A 174 -16.86 -25.93 10.84
C GLU A 174 -18.31 -25.88 10.37
N GLY A 175 -18.86 -24.67 10.28
CA GLY A 175 -20.27 -24.44 10.05
C GLY A 175 -20.68 -24.47 8.58
N HIS A 176 -21.93 -24.88 8.36
CA HIS A 176 -22.62 -24.73 7.07
C HIS A 176 -24.10 -24.41 7.28
N THR A 177 -24.75 -23.87 6.24
CA THR A 177 -26.21 -23.68 6.22
C THR A 177 -26.83 -24.47 5.08
N ARG A 178 -27.96 -25.15 5.32
CA ARG A 178 -28.76 -25.74 4.24
C ARG A 178 -30.02 -24.93 4.00
N THR A 179 -30.23 -24.56 2.73
CA THR A 179 -31.41 -23.80 2.30
C THR A 179 -32.66 -24.67 2.35
N SER A 180 -32.54 -25.94 1.99
CA SER A 180 -33.56 -26.97 2.17
C SER A 180 -33.53 -27.46 3.62
N GLY A 181 -34.62 -27.23 4.36
CA GLY A 181 -34.78 -27.72 5.74
C GLY A 181 -34.34 -26.76 6.85
N GLY A 182 -33.72 -25.62 6.53
CA GLY A 182 -33.39 -24.58 7.51
C GLY A 182 -32.38 -25.07 8.55
N GLU A 183 -31.31 -25.72 8.12
CA GLU A 183 -30.31 -26.30 9.02
C GLU A 183 -29.11 -25.37 9.16
N VAL A 184 -28.68 -25.14 10.40
CA VAL A 184 -27.33 -24.71 10.75
C VAL A 184 -26.59 -25.94 11.25
N GLY A 185 -25.58 -26.37 10.50
CA GLY A 185 -24.81 -27.56 10.82
C GLY A 185 -23.37 -27.23 11.19
N PHE A 186 -22.76 -28.08 12.02
CA PHE A 186 -21.33 -28.06 12.33
C PHE A 186 -20.78 -29.47 12.19
N THR A 187 -19.51 -29.60 11.78
CA THR A 187 -18.85 -30.90 11.63
C THR A 187 -17.54 -30.87 12.40
N PHE A 188 -17.33 -31.79 13.34
CA PHE A 188 -16.09 -31.88 14.11
C PHE A 188 -15.48 -33.27 14.00
N SER A 189 -14.21 -33.45 14.34
CA SER A 189 -13.62 -34.78 14.49
C SER A 189 -14.21 -35.52 15.70
N ILE A 190 -14.19 -36.85 15.69
CA ILE A 190 -14.64 -37.65 16.85
C ILE A 190 -13.82 -37.39 18.12
N ASN A 191 -12.60 -36.88 17.97
CA ASN A 191 -11.71 -36.54 19.07
C ASN A 191 -11.99 -35.16 19.69
N GLU A 192 -12.95 -34.40 19.14
CA GLU A 192 -13.23 -33.00 19.51
C GLU A 192 -14.56 -32.85 20.26
N LYS A 193 -14.91 -33.86 21.07
CA LYS A 193 -16.19 -33.91 21.81
C LYS A 193 -16.43 -32.68 22.68
N ALA A 194 -15.38 -32.12 23.28
CA ALA A 194 -15.48 -30.90 24.08
C ALA A 194 -16.00 -29.69 23.27
N TYR A 195 -15.62 -29.57 21.99
CA TYR A 195 -16.14 -28.50 21.13
C TYR A 195 -17.59 -28.73 20.77
N VAL A 196 -17.97 -29.99 20.53
CA VAL A 196 -19.37 -30.38 20.26
C VAL A 196 -20.28 -30.02 21.43
N GLU A 197 -19.88 -30.38 22.65
CA GLU A 197 -20.61 -30.05 23.88
C GLU A 197 -20.72 -28.54 24.08
N ASN A 198 -19.64 -27.80 23.84
CA ASN A 198 -19.63 -26.34 23.96
C ASN A 198 -20.58 -25.69 22.95
N VAL A 199 -20.55 -26.08 21.67
CA VAL A 199 -21.47 -25.57 20.64
C VAL A 199 -22.93 -25.85 21.02
N CYS A 200 -23.26 -27.06 21.46
CA CYS A 200 -24.62 -27.41 21.88
C CYS A 200 -25.09 -26.56 23.07
N ARG A 201 -24.22 -26.39 24.08
CA ARG A 201 -24.47 -25.53 25.24
C ARG A 201 -24.72 -24.08 24.84
N LEU A 202 -23.90 -23.53 23.96
CA LEU A 202 -23.99 -22.13 23.50
C LEU A 202 -25.26 -21.89 22.66
N ILE A 203 -25.61 -22.81 21.75
CA ILE A 203 -26.85 -22.74 20.98
C ILE A 203 -28.07 -22.76 21.91
N LYS A 204 -28.09 -23.67 22.89
CA LYS A 204 -29.19 -23.76 23.85
C LYS A 204 -29.29 -22.49 24.71
N LYS A 205 -28.16 -22.01 25.23
CA LYS A 205 -28.09 -20.82 26.10
C LYS A 205 -28.53 -19.55 25.40
N TYR A 206 -28.03 -19.29 24.19
CA TYR A 206 -28.20 -18.00 23.53
C TYR A 206 -29.34 -17.94 22.51
N PHE A 207 -29.78 -19.09 21.98
CA PHE A 207 -30.88 -19.15 21.02
C PHE A 207 -32.09 -19.95 21.51
N GLY A 208 -31.99 -20.65 22.65
CA GLY A 208 -33.09 -21.47 23.18
C GLY A 208 -33.41 -22.70 22.32
N LEU A 209 -32.52 -23.07 21.40
CA LEU A 209 -32.72 -24.15 20.44
C LEU A 209 -31.99 -25.42 20.89
N ASP A 210 -32.57 -26.56 20.53
CA ASP A 210 -31.97 -27.87 20.76
C ASP A 210 -31.16 -28.29 19.53
N ALA A 211 -29.95 -28.78 19.75
CA ALA A 211 -29.08 -29.30 18.70
C ALA A 211 -29.16 -30.83 18.64
N SER A 212 -29.29 -31.38 17.44
CA SER A 212 -29.15 -32.82 17.22
C SER A 212 -27.67 -33.15 16.99
N VAL A 213 -27.17 -34.19 17.66
CA VAL A 213 -25.78 -34.66 17.51
C VAL A 213 -25.80 -36.06 16.94
N ARG A 214 -25.00 -36.31 15.90
CA ARG A 214 -24.85 -37.64 15.28
C ARG A 214 -23.37 -37.98 15.15
N GLU A 215 -22.91 -38.96 15.91
CA GLU A 215 -21.56 -39.50 15.74
C GLU A 215 -21.52 -40.44 14.54
N ARG A 216 -20.48 -40.30 13.69
CA ARG A 216 -20.20 -41.17 12.55
C ARG A 216 -18.76 -41.68 12.63
N PRO A 217 -18.50 -42.72 13.45
CA PRO A 217 -17.14 -43.22 13.69
C PRO A 217 -16.42 -43.65 12.41
N VAL A 218 -17.13 -44.25 11.45
CA VAL A 218 -16.57 -44.69 10.16
C VAL A 218 -15.96 -43.54 9.36
N ASN A 219 -16.53 -42.33 9.47
CA ASN A 219 -16.04 -41.14 8.77
C ASN A 219 -15.19 -40.23 9.69
N ASN A 220 -14.87 -40.68 10.90
CA ASN A 220 -14.13 -39.93 11.90
C ASN A 220 -14.73 -38.54 12.22
N ARG A 221 -16.06 -38.40 12.20
CA ARG A 221 -16.72 -37.10 12.39
C ARG A 221 -17.97 -37.15 13.28
N ILE A 222 -18.30 -36.01 13.86
CA ILE A 222 -19.52 -35.75 14.63
C ILE A 222 -20.25 -34.59 13.94
N ASP A 223 -21.49 -34.85 13.53
CA ASP A 223 -22.35 -33.87 12.87
C ASP A 223 -23.30 -33.26 13.91
N ILE A 224 -23.31 -31.94 14.03
CA ILE A 224 -24.31 -31.19 14.80
C ILE A 224 -25.29 -30.56 13.81
N GLY A 225 -26.59 -30.69 14.07
CA GLY A 225 -27.65 -30.07 13.26
C GLY A 225 -28.62 -29.29 14.13
N VAL A 226 -28.83 -28.01 13.81
CA VAL A 226 -29.81 -27.12 14.43
C VAL A 226 -30.84 -26.73 13.37
N TYR A 227 -32.07 -27.23 13.51
CA TYR A 227 -33.13 -27.04 12.51
C TYR A 227 -33.98 -25.81 12.83
N ASN A 228 -33.57 -24.65 12.30
CA ASN A 228 -34.30 -23.41 12.39
C ASN A 228 -34.00 -22.52 11.16
N ILE A 229 -35.02 -22.21 10.35
CA ILE A 229 -34.82 -21.46 9.10
C ILE A 229 -34.33 -20.02 9.34
N TYR A 230 -34.75 -19.40 10.44
CA TYR A 230 -34.37 -18.04 10.79
C TYR A 230 -32.91 -17.96 11.20
N LEU A 231 -32.47 -18.93 11.99
CA LEU A 231 -31.05 -19.02 12.38
C LEU A 231 -30.18 -19.28 11.15
N ALA A 232 -30.59 -20.19 10.26
CA ALA A 232 -29.87 -20.48 9.03
C ALA A 232 -29.76 -19.25 8.11
N GLN A 233 -30.84 -18.48 7.96
CA GLN A 233 -30.83 -17.23 7.20
C GLN A 233 -29.90 -16.20 7.82
N LEU A 234 -29.95 -16.04 9.14
CA LEU A 234 -29.12 -15.10 9.88
C LEU A 234 -27.63 -15.43 9.75
N PHE A 235 -27.27 -16.69 9.96
CA PHE A 235 -25.88 -17.15 9.87
C PHE A 235 -25.35 -17.05 8.45
N ARG A 236 -26.15 -17.37 7.43
CA ARG A 236 -25.77 -17.16 6.04
C ARG A 236 -25.51 -15.68 5.71
N LEU A 237 -26.39 -14.79 6.19
CA LEU A 237 -26.24 -13.35 5.98
C LEU A 237 -24.94 -12.82 6.61
N TRP A 238 -24.66 -13.26 7.84
CA TRP A 238 -23.51 -12.82 8.61
C TRP A 238 -22.18 -13.38 8.10
N PHE A 239 -22.12 -14.69 7.83
CA PHE A 239 -20.86 -15.40 7.64
C PHE A 239 -20.59 -15.84 6.20
N GLY A 240 -21.57 -15.74 5.30
CA GLY A 240 -21.47 -16.22 3.92
C GLY A 240 -22.11 -17.60 3.70
N ASP A 241 -22.12 -18.06 2.45
CA ASP A 241 -22.85 -19.26 2.00
C ASP A 241 -21.95 -20.43 1.57
N SER A 242 -20.65 -20.21 1.45
CA SER A 242 -19.67 -21.20 0.99
C SER A 242 -18.28 -20.90 1.53
N ALA A 243 -17.37 -21.87 1.47
CA ALA A 243 -16.01 -21.74 2.00
C ALA A 243 -15.22 -20.57 1.38
N LYS A 244 -15.42 -20.28 0.09
CA LYS A 244 -14.78 -19.16 -0.62
C LYS A 244 -15.31 -17.80 -0.18
N PHE A 245 -16.60 -17.73 0.19
CA PHE A 245 -17.27 -16.48 0.59
C PHE A 245 -17.45 -16.36 2.11
N LYS A 246 -16.84 -17.26 2.89
CA LYS A 246 -16.77 -17.15 4.36
C LYS A 246 -16.17 -15.81 4.74
N LYS A 247 -16.78 -15.12 5.70
CA LYS A 247 -16.36 -13.81 6.19
C LYS A 247 -16.68 -13.62 7.67
N VAL A 248 -15.96 -12.70 8.28
CA VAL A 248 -16.27 -12.14 9.60
C VAL A 248 -17.33 -11.04 9.43
N PRO A 249 -18.41 -11.04 10.24
CA PRO A 249 -19.41 -9.98 10.19
C PRO A 249 -18.80 -8.62 10.57
N GLU A 250 -19.25 -7.54 9.92
CA GLU A 250 -18.70 -6.20 10.14
C GLU A 250 -18.70 -5.80 11.61
N PHE A 251 -19.80 -6.05 12.33
CA PHE A 251 -19.90 -5.67 13.74
C PHE A 251 -18.79 -6.30 14.58
N VAL A 252 -18.41 -7.56 14.30
CA VAL A 252 -17.34 -8.28 15.03
C VAL A 252 -15.98 -7.60 14.82
N LEU A 253 -15.67 -7.12 13.61
CA LEU A 253 -14.40 -6.45 13.29
C LEU A 253 -14.19 -5.16 14.09
N PHE A 254 -15.28 -4.53 14.55
CA PHE A 254 -15.26 -3.28 15.30
C PHE A 254 -15.51 -3.43 16.80
N LEU A 255 -15.72 -4.64 17.32
CA LEU A 255 -15.80 -4.85 18.76
C LEU A 255 -14.48 -4.56 19.46
N ALA A 256 -14.55 -4.40 20.79
CA ALA A 256 -13.37 -4.28 21.63
C ALA A 256 -12.45 -5.50 21.45
N PRO A 257 -11.11 -5.33 21.38
CA PRO A 257 -10.17 -6.43 21.18
C PRO A 257 -10.36 -7.59 22.17
N GLU A 258 -10.75 -7.31 23.40
CA GLU A 258 -10.95 -8.31 24.45
C GLU A 258 -12.04 -9.30 24.07
N ILE A 259 -13.19 -8.80 23.59
CA ILE A 259 -14.32 -9.64 23.19
C ILE A 259 -13.98 -10.42 21.90
N GLN A 260 -13.24 -9.80 20.97
CA GLN A 260 -12.80 -10.42 19.71
C GLN A 260 -12.00 -11.72 19.92
N ARG A 261 -11.38 -11.91 21.10
CA ARG A 261 -10.67 -13.15 21.47
C ARG A 261 -11.57 -14.37 21.40
N GLY A 262 -12.84 -14.24 21.77
CA GLY A 262 -13.84 -15.31 21.62
C GLY A 262 -13.94 -15.79 20.17
N PHE A 263 -14.08 -14.86 19.22
CA PHE A 263 -14.14 -15.18 17.79
C PHE A 263 -12.87 -15.87 17.30
N ILE A 264 -11.71 -15.33 17.66
CA ILE A 264 -10.41 -15.91 17.29
C ILE A 264 -10.30 -17.34 17.86
N ARG A 265 -10.69 -17.56 19.12
CA ARG A 265 -10.66 -18.87 19.79
C ARG A 265 -11.51 -19.90 19.06
N GLY A 266 -12.77 -19.59 18.79
CA GLY A 266 -13.66 -20.52 18.08
C GLY A 266 -13.18 -20.84 16.67
N LEU A 267 -12.72 -19.82 15.93
CA LEU A 267 -12.22 -19.98 14.57
C LEU A 267 -10.94 -20.83 14.52
N TRP A 268 -9.99 -20.56 15.42
CA TRP A 268 -8.72 -21.29 15.47
C TRP A 268 -8.87 -22.73 15.98
N ARG A 269 -9.85 -23.00 16.84
CA ARG A 269 -10.12 -24.35 17.35
C ARG A 269 -10.69 -25.29 16.30
N GLY A 270 -11.37 -24.79 15.27
CA GLY A 270 -11.82 -25.59 14.13
C GLY A 270 -10.75 -25.71 13.04
N ASP A 271 -10.43 -24.58 12.37
CA ASP A 271 -9.59 -24.59 11.16
C ASP A 271 -8.08 -24.35 11.43
N GLY A 272 -7.71 -24.01 12.67
CA GLY A 272 -6.34 -23.68 13.04
C GLY A 272 -5.59 -24.83 13.68
N TYR A 273 -4.26 -24.74 13.68
CA TYR A 273 -3.40 -25.66 14.45
C TYR A 273 -2.41 -24.89 15.33
N PHE A 274 -2.04 -25.50 16.45
CA PHE A 274 -0.98 -25.01 17.34
C PHE A 274 -0.06 -26.17 17.72
N SER A 275 1.21 -26.10 17.30
CA SER A 275 2.23 -27.12 17.54
C SER A 275 3.18 -26.70 18.66
N GLY A 276 2.72 -26.80 19.92
CA GLY A 276 3.50 -26.35 21.10
C GLY A 276 4.59 -27.30 21.61
N ARG A 277 4.58 -28.58 21.19
CA ARG A 277 5.51 -29.62 21.67
C ARG A 277 6.80 -29.72 20.83
N ARG A 278 6.94 -28.91 19.78
CA ARG A 278 8.11 -28.92 18.90
C ARG A 278 9.23 -28.07 19.48
N SER A 279 10.47 -28.35 19.07
CA SER A 279 11.64 -27.52 19.41
C SER A 279 11.51 -26.07 18.92
N GLN A 280 10.74 -25.84 17.86
CA GLN A 280 10.25 -24.55 17.42
C GLN A 280 8.73 -24.57 17.37
N PRO A 281 8.07 -24.02 18.40
CA PRO A 281 6.62 -23.87 18.41
C PRO A 281 6.15 -23.05 17.22
N ARG A 282 4.98 -23.39 16.69
CA ARG A 282 4.36 -22.68 15.57
C ARG A 282 2.86 -22.89 15.56
N ALA A 283 2.14 -21.92 15.03
CA ALA A 283 0.72 -22.03 14.76
C ALA A 283 0.44 -21.67 13.30
N GLY A 284 -0.67 -22.17 12.77
CA GLY A 284 -1.08 -21.80 11.43
C GLY A 284 -2.56 -21.98 11.21
N PHE A 285 -3.02 -21.36 10.13
CA PHE A 285 -4.41 -21.33 9.71
C PHE A 285 -4.44 -21.30 8.18
N THR A 286 -5.32 -22.05 7.53
CA THR A 286 -5.41 -22.08 6.06
C THR A 286 -6.86 -21.86 5.63
N SER A 287 -7.08 -21.03 4.62
CA SER A 287 -8.40 -20.83 4.04
C SER A 287 -8.31 -20.51 2.55
N ILE A 288 -9.38 -20.79 1.80
CA ILE A 288 -9.55 -20.37 0.41
C ILE A 288 -10.29 -19.02 0.30
N SER A 289 -10.81 -18.49 1.40
CA SER A 289 -11.41 -17.14 1.45
C SER A 289 -10.33 -16.11 1.74
N GLU A 290 -9.97 -15.33 0.71
CA GLU A 290 -9.07 -14.19 0.84
C GLU A 290 -9.61 -13.15 1.83
N THR A 291 -10.93 -12.88 1.76
CA THR A 291 -11.62 -11.95 2.67
C THR A 291 -11.46 -12.38 4.13
N LEU A 292 -11.70 -13.66 4.44
CA LEU A 292 -11.56 -14.18 5.80
C LEU A 292 -10.12 -14.05 6.31
N ILE A 293 -9.13 -14.30 5.45
CA ILE A 293 -7.72 -14.18 5.82
C ILE A 293 -7.36 -12.72 6.12
N HIS A 294 -7.76 -11.76 5.30
CA HIS A 294 -7.51 -10.35 5.62
C HIS A 294 -8.24 -9.89 6.89
N GLN A 295 -9.47 -10.35 7.11
CA GLN A 295 -10.23 -10.06 8.33
C GLN A 295 -9.63 -10.74 9.57
N LEU A 296 -9.12 -11.95 9.45
CA LEU A 296 -8.40 -12.62 10.54
C LEU A 296 -7.09 -11.89 10.85
N LYS A 297 -6.35 -11.45 9.83
CA LYS A 297 -5.15 -10.63 10.00
C LYS A 297 -5.49 -9.38 10.81
N TRP A 298 -6.56 -8.68 10.46
CA TRP A 298 -7.08 -7.53 11.21
C TRP A 298 -7.34 -7.87 12.69
N LEU A 299 -8.06 -8.95 12.96
CA LEU A 299 -8.37 -9.36 14.33
C LEU A 299 -7.11 -9.69 15.13
N LEU A 300 -6.14 -10.39 14.52
CA LEU A 300 -4.88 -10.77 15.15
C LEU A 300 -4.00 -9.56 15.48
N ILE A 301 -3.82 -8.62 14.56
CA ILE A 301 -2.95 -7.45 14.81
C ILE A 301 -3.50 -6.55 15.91
N ARG A 302 -4.83 -6.51 16.11
CA ARG A 302 -5.46 -5.84 17.26
C ARG A 302 -5.17 -6.53 18.60
N GLN A 303 -4.78 -7.80 18.58
CA GLN A 303 -4.25 -8.51 19.75
C GLN A 303 -2.72 -8.42 19.86
N HIS A 304 -2.06 -7.68 18.95
CA HIS A 304 -0.61 -7.69 18.77
C HIS A 304 -0.04 -9.09 18.44
N ILE A 305 -0.79 -9.88 17.66
CA ILE A 305 -0.35 -11.15 17.10
C ILE A 305 -0.03 -10.90 15.62
N ILE A 306 1.20 -11.20 15.21
CA ILE A 306 1.70 -10.86 13.88
C ILE A 306 1.82 -12.13 13.02
N PRO A 307 0.87 -12.40 12.10
CA PRO A 307 0.98 -13.54 11.21
C PRO A 307 1.95 -13.25 10.06
N SER A 308 2.56 -14.28 9.47
CA SER A 308 3.08 -14.27 8.11
C SER A 308 2.01 -14.83 7.17
N ILE A 309 1.83 -14.24 5.99
CA ILE A 309 0.77 -14.65 5.05
C ILE A 309 1.42 -15.15 3.77
N TYR A 310 1.05 -16.37 3.37
CA TYR A 310 1.51 -17.01 2.15
C TYR A 310 0.33 -17.26 1.22
N ARG A 311 0.52 -16.97 -0.06
CA ARG A 311 -0.43 -17.29 -1.13
C ARG A 311 0.07 -18.55 -1.82
N GLU A 312 -0.75 -19.58 -1.88
CA GLU A 312 -0.48 -20.79 -2.67
C GLU A 312 -1.40 -20.76 -3.89
N ASP A 313 -0.79 -20.78 -5.07
CA ASP A 313 -1.51 -20.87 -6.33
C ASP A 313 -2.17 -22.24 -6.52
N GLU A 314 -3.09 -22.30 -7.46
CA GLU A 314 -3.75 -23.55 -7.83
C GLU A 314 -2.73 -24.58 -8.33
N LYS A 315 -2.91 -25.83 -7.91
CA LYS A 315 -2.01 -26.92 -8.27
C LYS A 315 -2.75 -28.24 -8.29
N THR A 316 -2.36 -29.11 -9.21
CA THR A 316 -2.85 -30.49 -9.23
C THR A 316 -1.83 -31.38 -8.55
N ILE A 317 -2.21 -31.99 -7.43
CA ILE A 317 -1.36 -32.95 -6.71
C ILE A 317 -2.09 -34.29 -6.73
N ASN A 318 -1.43 -35.34 -7.23
CA ASN A 318 -1.97 -36.70 -7.28
C ASN A 318 -3.38 -36.79 -7.89
N GLY A 319 -3.65 -36.01 -8.95
CA GLY A 319 -4.96 -35.98 -9.62
C GLY A 319 -6.06 -35.18 -8.90
N VAL A 320 -5.75 -34.57 -7.75
CA VAL A 320 -6.66 -33.68 -7.01
C VAL A 320 -6.32 -32.23 -7.36
N GLY A 321 -7.29 -31.50 -7.91
CA GLY A 321 -7.17 -30.08 -8.18
C GLY A 321 -7.29 -29.27 -6.89
N HIS A 322 -6.19 -28.71 -6.41
CA HIS A 322 -6.19 -27.76 -5.30
C HIS A 322 -6.44 -26.36 -5.83
N GLN A 323 -7.45 -25.70 -5.28
CA GLN A 323 -7.72 -24.29 -5.55
C GLN A 323 -6.66 -23.39 -4.91
N LYS A 324 -6.57 -22.15 -5.39
CA LYS A 324 -5.81 -21.09 -4.73
C LYS A 324 -6.18 -21.01 -3.25
N SER A 325 -5.17 -21.00 -2.38
CA SER A 325 -5.36 -20.97 -0.94
C SER A 325 -4.39 -20.00 -0.26
N TYR A 326 -4.74 -19.60 0.95
CA TYR A 326 -4.02 -18.62 1.73
C TYR A 326 -3.68 -19.24 3.07
N ARG A 327 -2.40 -19.24 3.43
CA ARG A 327 -1.90 -19.79 4.70
C ARG A 327 -1.38 -18.66 5.57
N MET A 328 -1.84 -18.63 6.81
CA MET A 328 -1.22 -17.86 7.89
C MET A 328 -0.30 -18.75 8.71
N HIS A 329 0.82 -18.18 9.11
CA HIS A 329 1.77 -18.79 10.03
C HIS A 329 2.13 -17.80 11.14
N ILE A 330 2.12 -18.26 12.39
CA ILE A 330 2.61 -17.50 13.53
C ILE A 330 3.80 -18.28 14.10
N GLY A 331 4.96 -17.63 14.12
CA GLY A 331 6.23 -18.27 14.48
C GLY A 331 7.05 -17.49 15.50
N ASP A 332 6.80 -16.19 15.69
CA ASP A 332 7.46 -15.44 16.75
C ASP A 332 6.87 -15.78 18.11
N MET A 333 7.73 -15.81 19.12
CA MET A 333 7.36 -16.28 20.45
C MET A 333 6.32 -15.38 21.13
N ALA A 334 6.43 -14.06 20.99
CA ALA A 334 5.48 -13.13 21.59
C ALA A 334 4.05 -13.31 21.05
N SER A 335 3.90 -13.44 19.73
CA SER A 335 2.61 -13.70 19.09
C SER A 335 2.07 -15.10 19.45
N LEU A 336 2.94 -16.11 19.54
CA LEU A 336 2.55 -17.45 19.97
C LEU A 336 2.06 -17.48 21.42
N GLU A 337 2.67 -16.73 22.32
CA GLU A 337 2.23 -16.59 23.71
C GLU A 337 0.85 -15.94 23.81
N ARG A 338 0.64 -14.86 23.05
CA ARG A 338 -0.67 -14.18 22.98
C ARG A 338 -1.74 -15.10 22.39
N LEU A 339 -1.44 -15.82 21.30
CA LEU A 339 -2.37 -16.77 20.72
C LEU A 339 -2.66 -17.93 21.68
N ALA A 340 -1.63 -18.52 22.31
CA ALA A 340 -1.81 -19.60 23.27
C ALA A 340 -2.69 -19.16 24.44
N SER A 341 -2.53 -17.92 24.93
CA SER A 341 -3.41 -17.34 25.95
C SER A 341 -4.85 -17.19 25.48
N ILE A 342 -5.10 -16.85 24.21
CA ILE A 342 -6.47 -16.79 23.64
C ILE A 342 -7.09 -18.19 23.53
N LEU A 343 -6.27 -19.20 23.23
CA LEU A 343 -6.71 -20.57 23.03
C LEU A 343 -6.81 -21.39 24.32
N ASP A 344 -6.44 -20.80 25.46
CA ASP A 344 -6.31 -21.47 26.76
C ASP A 344 -5.30 -22.63 26.73
N LEU A 345 -4.18 -22.44 26.01
CA LEU A 345 -3.11 -23.41 25.83
C LEU A 345 -1.82 -22.98 26.54
N SER A 346 -1.07 -23.97 27.02
CA SER A 346 0.30 -23.80 27.51
C SER A 346 1.30 -24.52 26.60
N PHE A 347 2.49 -23.96 26.41
CA PHE A 347 3.56 -24.62 25.63
C PHE A 347 4.95 -24.35 26.21
N LEU A 348 5.90 -25.22 25.87
CA LEU A 348 7.26 -25.16 26.40
C LEU A 348 8.10 -24.11 25.66
N LYS A 349 8.81 -23.28 26.42
CA LYS A 349 9.78 -22.32 25.90
C LYS A 349 11.18 -22.96 25.95
N SER A 350 11.87 -23.00 24.81
CA SER A 350 13.30 -23.35 24.81
C SER A 350 14.09 -22.21 25.45
N LYS A 351 14.67 -22.43 26.63
CA LYS A 351 15.42 -21.39 27.37
C LYS A 351 16.70 -20.91 26.66
N ASN A 352 17.21 -21.67 25.68
CA ASN A 352 18.58 -21.52 25.17
C ASN A 352 18.69 -21.07 23.70
N LYS A 353 17.58 -20.78 23.00
CA LYS A 353 17.63 -20.28 21.61
C LYS A 353 17.10 -18.86 21.54
N ARG A 354 17.98 -17.90 21.25
CA ARG A 354 17.57 -16.56 20.80
C ARG A 354 16.90 -16.74 19.44
N HIS A 355 15.62 -16.43 19.36
CA HIS A 355 14.92 -16.30 18.09
C HIS A 355 15.17 -14.89 17.56
N ALA A 356 15.65 -14.76 16.33
CA ALA A 356 15.74 -13.47 15.69
C ALA A 356 14.32 -12.99 15.38
N GLU A 357 13.86 -11.95 16.07
CA GLU A 357 12.61 -11.28 15.77
C GLU A 357 12.86 -10.34 14.58
N GLU A 358 12.45 -10.77 13.39
CA GLU A 358 12.55 -9.95 12.19
C GLU A 358 11.39 -8.93 12.07
N VAL A 359 10.37 -9.07 12.90
CA VAL A 359 9.14 -8.27 12.92
C VAL A 359 8.91 -7.78 14.35
N TRP A 360 8.46 -6.53 14.51
CA TRP A 360 8.17 -5.93 15.80
C TRP A 360 6.88 -5.09 15.76
N HIS A 361 6.37 -4.68 16.91
CA HIS A 361 5.22 -3.80 17.01
C HIS A 361 5.35 -2.82 18.18
N ASP A 362 4.67 -1.69 18.08
CA ASP A 362 4.34 -0.86 19.24
C ASP A 362 2.81 -0.83 19.46
N GLU A 363 2.31 0.19 20.14
CA GLU A 363 0.87 0.38 20.38
C GLU A 363 0.09 0.76 19.11
N ASN A 364 0.78 1.30 18.10
CA ASN A 364 0.18 1.93 16.93
C ASN A 364 0.48 1.19 15.63
N TYR A 365 1.66 0.58 15.51
CA TYR A 365 2.19 0.07 14.26
C TYR A 365 2.79 -1.33 14.38
N ILE A 366 2.66 -2.08 13.29
CA ILE A 366 3.45 -3.28 13.00
C ILE A 366 4.60 -2.88 12.07
N TYR A 367 5.81 -3.32 12.39
CA TYR A 367 7.06 -3.03 11.67
C TYR A 367 7.52 -4.27 10.92
N LEU A 368 7.52 -4.20 9.60
CA LEU A 368 7.77 -5.34 8.72
C LEU A 368 9.04 -5.10 7.89
N PRO A 369 9.94 -6.09 7.79
CA PRO A 369 11.15 -5.93 7.00
C PRO A 369 10.83 -6.03 5.51
N ILE A 370 11.46 -5.16 4.72
CA ILE A 370 11.50 -5.32 3.26
C ILE A 370 12.39 -6.52 2.95
N ARG A 371 11.82 -7.53 2.31
CA ARG A 371 12.53 -8.75 1.91
C ARG A 371 13.31 -8.55 0.62
N HIS A 372 12.72 -7.84 -0.32
CA HIS A 372 13.28 -7.64 -1.65
C HIS A 372 12.64 -6.42 -2.32
N THR A 373 13.35 -5.86 -3.28
CA THR A 373 12.90 -4.75 -4.14
C THR A 373 13.29 -5.03 -5.58
N GLU A 374 12.37 -4.84 -6.51
CA GLU A 374 12.53 -5.13 -7.93
C GLU A 374 12.07 -3.93 -8.76
N ASN A 375 12.74 -3.62 -9.87
CA ASN A 375 12.26 -2.63 -10.83
C ASN A 375 11.56 -3.34 -11.99
N THR A 376 10.44 -2.79 -12.44
CA THR A 376 9.66 -3.35 -13.55
C THR A 376 9.17 -2.22 -14.46
N LEU A 377 9.37 -2.35 -15.77
CA LEU A 377 8.79 -1.44 -16.74
C LEU A 377 7.26 -1.56 -16.75
N PHE A 378 6.57 -0.43 -16.81
CA PHE A 378 5.12 -0.39 -16.86
C PHE A 378 4.64 0.70 -17.81
N ASN A 379 3.74 0.32 -18.70
CA ASN A 379 2.96 1.23 -19.54
C ASN A 379 1.48 1.05 -19.21
N GLY A 380 0.82 2.10 -18.72
CA GLY A 380 -0.59 2.03 -18.40
C GLY A 380 -1.07 3.16 -17.50
N ARG A 381 -2.18 2.92 -16.80
CA ARG A 381 -2.72 3.86 -15.82
C ARG A 381 -2.40 3.40 -14.40
N LEU A 382 -1.87 4.32 -13.61
CA LEU A 382 -1.68 4.11 -12.17
C LEU A 382 -2.83 4.75 -11.39
N PHE A 383 -2.87 4.49 -10.08
CA PHE A 383 -3.92 4.96 -9.19
C PHE A 383 -3.34 5.58 -7.92
N ASN A 384 -4.02 6.60 -7.41
CA ASN A 384 -3.79 7.19 -6.10
C ASN A 384 -5.08 7.87 -5.62
N PHE A 385 -5.19 8.11 -4.32
CA PHE A 385 -6.31 8.82 -3.70
C PHE A 385 -5.89 10.15 -3.14
N GLU A 386 -6.87 11.02 -2.91
CA GLU A 386 -6.77 12.07 -1.90
C GLU A 386 -7.63 11.65 -0.71
N VAL A 387 -7.00 11.40 0.44
CA VAL A 387 -7.70 11.01 1.68
C VAL A 387 -7.80 12.21 2.61
N SER A 388 -8.97 12.41 3.23
CA SER A 388 -9.19 13.53 4.15
C SER A 388 -8.35 13.44 5.42
N ASP A 389 -7.98 14.60 5.95
CA ASP A 389 -7.33 14.84 7.27
C ASP A 389 -5.90 14.30 7.40
N THR A 390 -5.68 13.06 6.98
CA THR A 390 -4.46 12.30 7.22
C THR A 390 -3.63 12.09 5.98
N HIS A 391 -4.23 12.22 4.79
CA HIS A 391 -3.51 12.15 3.51
C HIS A 391 -2.77 10.82 3.28
N THR A 392 -3.21 9.73 3.91
CA THR A 392 -2.55 8.42 3.82
C THR A 392 -3.58 7.30 3.75
N TYR A 393 -3.17 6.13 3.26
CA TYR A 393 -3.98 4.93 3.30
C TYR A 393 -3.12 3.67 3.42
N ALA A 394 -3.69 2.60 3.98
CA ALA A 394 -3.02 1.31 4.11
C ALA A 394 -3.34 0.41 2.91
N THR A 395 -2.30 -0.19 2.32
CA THR A 395 -2.44 -1.31 1.38
C THR A 395 -2.67 -2.62 2.15
N ASP A 396 -2.60 -3.79 1.49
CA ASP A 396 -2.52 -5.08 2.18
C ASP A 396 -1.18 -5.29 2.91
N ALA A 397 -0.13 -4.59 2.48
CA ALA A 397 1.24 -4.79 2.94
C ALA A 397 1.74 -3.71 3.93
N PHE A 398 1.52 -2.41 3.64
CA PHE A 398 2.05 -1.30 4.44
C PHE A 398 1.39 0.06 4.11
N LEU A 399 1.78 1.12 4.84
CA LEU A 399 1.27 2.49 4.67
C LEU A 399 1.89 3.22 3.49
N VAL A 400 1.02 3.88 2.74
CA VAL A 400 1.37 4.75 1.63
C VAL A 400 0.74 6.14 1.79
N HIS A 401 1.40 7.15 1.22
CA HIS A 401 0.91 8.52 1.22
C HIS A 401 0.17 8.87 -0.07
N ASN A 402 -0.81 9.77 0.03
CA ASN A 402 -1.53 10.31 -1.12
C ASN A 402 -0.70 11.25 -2.03
N CYS A 403 0.54 11.58 -1.67
CA CYS A 403 1.25 12.72 -2.25
C CYS A 403 2.47 12.26 -3.00
N GLY A 404 2.44 12.53 -4.31
CA GLY A 404 3.61 12.63 -5.15
C GLY A 404 3.70 14.06 -5.57
N ASP A 405 4.82 14.65 -5.27
CA ASP A 405 5.13 16.02 -5.59
C ASP A 405 5.42 16.08 -7.10
N MET A 406 4.39 16.38 -7.90
CA MET A 406 4.53 16.65 -9.34
C MET A 406 4.32 18.13 -9.58
N MET A 407 5.23 18.73 -10.35
CA MET A 407 5.14 20.12 -10.74
C MET A 407 5.41 20.27 -12.22
N GLU A 408 4.48 20.95 -12.87
CA GLU A 408 4.57 21.32 -14.27
C GLU A 408 4.56 22.83 -14.38
N MET A 409 5.46 23.39 -15.19
CA MET A 409 5.60 24.82 -15.42
C MET A 409 5.63 25.13 -16.91
N TRP A 410 4.98 26.23 -17.29
CA TRP A 410 5.05 26.84 -18.61
C TRP A 410 5.61 28.24 -18.47
N MET A 411 6.59 28.57 -19.30
CA MET A 411 7.32 29.84 -19.23
C MET A 411 7.17 30.60 -20.55
N ARG A 412 6.88 31.90 -20.44
CA ARG A 412 6.89 32.85 -21.55
C ARG A 412 8.08 33.80 -21.38
N VAL A 413 8.83 33.99 -22.46
CA VAL A 413 10.06 34.78 -22.49
C VAL A 413 9.94 35.89 -23.53
N GLU A 414 10.15 37.13 -23.11
CA GLU A 414 10.31 38.26 -24.02
C GLU A 414 11.80 38.50 -24.27
N VAL A 415 12.17 38.62 -25.54
CA VAL A 415 13.54 38.96 -25.96
C VAL A 415 13.58 40.45 -26.27
N ARG A 416 14.46 41.19 -25.57
CA ARG A 416 14.72 42.60 -25.83
C ARG A 416 16.13 42.77 -26.36
N ASP A 417 16.25 43.39 -27.53
CA ASP A 417 17.54 43.80 -28.08
C ASP A 417 18.00 45.10 -27.39
N GLN A 418 19.16 45.05 -26.72
CA GLN A 418 19.80 46.25 -26.18
C GLN A 418 20.72 46.91 -27.22
N VAL A 419 21.01 48.20 -27.00
CA VAL A 419 21.83 49.10 -27.84
C VAL A 419 23.32 48.66 -27.97
N LEU A 420 23.71 47.51 -27.42
CA LEU A 420 25.09 46.97 -27.43
C LEU A 420 25.19 45.51 -27.92
N GLY A 421 24.15 44.97 -28.57
CA GLY A 421 24.18 43.62 -29.16
C GLY A 421 24.05 42.47 -28.16
N ILE A 422 23.75 42.76 -26.89
CA ILE A 422 23.46 41.76 -25.86
C ILE A 422 21.94 41.56 -25.81
N ARG A 423 21.50 40.34 -26.12
CA ARG A 423 20.09 39.93 -26.02
C ARG A 423 19.71 39.71 -24.56
N GLU A 424 18.65 40.36 -24.10
CA GLU A 424 18.12 40.18 -22.76
C GLU A 424 16.83 39.36 -22.81
N GLU A 425 16.85 38.19 -22.18
CA GLU A 425 15.72 37.26 -22.11
C GLU A 425 15.03 37.38 -20.76
N ARG A 426 13.80 37.90 -20.75
CA ARG A 426 13.03 38.17 -19.53
C ARG A 426 11.80 37.28 -19.44
N ILE A 427 11.57 36.71 -18.26
CA ILE A 427 10.41 35.86 -17.98
C ILE A 427 9.19 36.76 -17.74
N THR A 428 8.28 36.84 -18.69
CA THR A 428 7.10 37.71 -18.59
C THR A 428 5.91 37.00 -17.95
N ASP A 429 5.83 35.69 -18.10
CA ASP A 429 4.80 34.87 -17.46
C ASP A 429 5.36 33.49 -17.09
N LEU A 430 4.91 32.98 -15.94
CA LEU A 430 5.26 31.64 -15.45
C LEU A 430 4.01 30.98 -14.88
N LYS A 431 3.39 30.15 -15.70
CA LYS A 431 2.21 29.37 -15.33
C LYS A 431 2.62 28.03 -14.78
N TRP A 432 1.80 27.47 -13.88
CA TRP A 432 2.17 26.22 -13.21
C TRP A 432 0.97 25.40 -12.76
N LYS A 433 1.23 24.10 -12.66
CA LYS A 433 0.32 23.09 -12.13
C LYS A 433 1.09 22.19 -11.19
N THR A 434 0.77 22.29 -9.91
CA THR A 434 1.40 21.48 -8.85
C THR A 434 0.38 20.50 -8.29
N PHE A 435 0.73 19.22 -8.31
CA PHE A 435 0.11 18.18 -7.50
C PHE A 435 1.01 17.97 -6.30
N GLY A 436 0.56 18.41 -5.13
CA GLY A 436 1.37 18.36 -3.92
C GLY A 436 0.61 18.93 -2.72
N CYS A 437 1.23 18.86 -1.54
CA CYS A 437 0.66 19.45 -0.33
C CYS A 437 0.54 21.00 -0.43
N ALA A 438 -0.23 21.63 0.46
CA ALA A 438 -0.40 23.10 0.45
C ALA A 438 0.93 23.88 0.46
N SER A 439 1.97 23.33 1.09
CA SER A 439 3.33 23.89 1.08
C SER A 439 3.98 23.85 -0.31
N ALA A 440 3.75 22.80 -1.10
CA ALA A 440 4.21 22.72 -2.48
C ALA A 440 3.52 23.77 -3.35
N ILE A 441 2.20 23.90 -3.21
CA ILE A 441 1.41 24.92 -3.91
C ILE A 441 1.91 26.34 -3.53
N ALA A 442 2.12 26.62 -2.25
CA ALA A 442 2.62 27.91 -1.79
C ALA A 442 4.06 28.19 -2.28
N ALA A 443 4.94 27.20 -2.23
CA ALA A 443 6.32 27.31 -2.74
C ALA A 443 6.34 27.60 -4.24
N THR A 444 5.57 26.85 -5.05
CA THR A 444 5.46 27.10 -6.49
C THR A 444 4.88 28.47 -6.79
N SER A 445 3.80 28.84 -6.09
CA SER A 445 3.13 30.13 -6.30
C SER A 445 4.06 31.30 -5.99
N MET A 446 4.86 31.20 -4.92
CA MET A 446 5.84 32.24 -4.61
C MET A 446 6.99 32.24 -5.61
N TYR A 447 7.47 31.07 -6.02
CA TYR A 447 8.50 30.93 -7.04
C TYR A 447 8.10 31.65 -8.34
N SER A 448 6.86 31.45 -8.81
CA SER A 448 6.36 32.11 -10.01
C SER A 448 6.29 33.63 -9.86
N VAL A 449 5.81 34.13 -8.72
CA VAL A 449 5.74 35.57 -8.45
C VAL A 449 7.14 36.19 -8.41
N MET A 450 8.10 35.55 -7.75
CA MET A 450 9.49 36.05 -7.69
C MET A 450 10.13 36.20 -9.07
N LEU A 451 9.77 35.34 -10.02
CA LEU A 451 10.32 35.38 -11.38
C LEU A 451 9.59 36.35 -12.32
N THR A 452 8.34 36.71 -12.05
CA THR A 452 7.53 37.58 -12.92
C THR A 452 7.30 38.98 -12.36
N GLU A 453 7.53 39.22 -11.06
CA GLU A 453 7.38 40.54 -10.46
C GLU A 453 8.34 41.58 -11.07
N ASN A 454 7.98 42.87 -11.00
CA ASN A 454 8.79 43.99 -11.50
C ASN A 454 9.19 43.90 -12.98
N GLY A 455 8.29 43.38 -13.82
CA GLY A 455 8.50 43.29 -15.27
C GLY A 455 9.35 42.08 -15.71
N GLY A 456 9.46 41.06 -14.87
CA GLY A 456 10.10 39.80 -15.19
C GLY A 456 11.59 39.76 -14.89
N MET A 457 12.03 38.68 -14.26
CA MET A 457 13.45 38.41 -14.00
C MET A 457 14.14 37.91 -15.28
N THR A 458 15.42 38.25 -15.44
CA THR A 458 16.22 37.68 -16.54
C THR A 458 16.47 36.20 -16.30
N LEU A 459 16.50 35.42 -17.38
CA LEU A 459 16.66 33.97 -17.31
C LEU A 459 17.93 33.53 -16.55
N ASN A 460 19.03 34.28 -16.71
CA ASN A 460 20.29 34.05 -16.01
C ASN A 460 20.22 34.30 -14.49
N ASN A 461 19.37 35.22 -14.05
CA ASN A 461 19.15 35.47 -12.62
C ASN A 461 18.16 34.47 -12.05
N ALA A 462 17.15 34.08 -12.84
CA ALA A 462 16.16 33.08 -12.46
C ALA A 462 16.80 31.73 -12.14
N LEU A 463 17.78 31.28 -12.93
CA LEU A 463 18.55 30.05 -12.67
C LEU A 463 19.41 30.09 -11.40
N LYS A 464 19.61 31.26 -10.79
CA LYS A 464 20.40 31.42 -9.56
C LYS A 464 19.53 31.47 -8.30
N VAL A 465 18.21 31.52 -8.45
CA VAL A 465 17.26 31.54 -7.33
C VAL A 465 17.39 30.23 -6.57
N ARG A 466 17.67 30.31 -5.27
CA ARG A 466 17.84 29.13 -4.42
C ARG A 466 16.56 28.82 -3.67
N PRO A 467 16.33 27.55 -3.27
CA PRO A 467 15.20 27.19 -2.41
C PRO A 467 15.10 28.05 -1.13
N GLN A 468 16.22 28.50 -0.57
CA GLN A 468 16.26 29.39 0.60
C GLN A 468 15.67 30.78 0.33
N ASP A 469 15.81 31.30 -0.90
CA ASP A 469 15.28 32.61 -1.27
C ASP A 469 13.75 32.59 -1.31
N VAL A 470 13.19 31.49 -1.81
CA VAL A 470 11.74 31.22 -1.83
C VAL A 470 11.19 31.12 -0.41
N MET A 471 11.88 30.40 0.47
CA MET A 471 11.49 30.29 1.88
C MET A 471 11.52 31.63 2.60
N LYS A 472 12.56 32.44 2.34
CA LYS A 472 12.68 33.79 2.91
C LYS A 472 11.53 34.67 2.46
N ARG A 473 11.16 34.61 1.18
CA ARG A 473 10.03 35.38 0.61
C ARG A 473 8.68 34.95 1.18
N LEU A 474 8.52 33.67 1.51
CA LEU A 474 7.32 33.13 2.17
C LEU A 474 7.21 33.49 3.67
N GLY A 475 8.21 34.16 4.27
CA GLY A 475 8.24 34.41 5.71
C GLY A 475 8.64 33.20 6.54
N GLY A 476 9.16 32.15 5.89
CA GLY A 476 9.61 30.90 6.51
C GLY A 476 8.72 29.70 6.21
N LEU A 477 9.34 28.54 6.02
CA LEU A 477 8.70 27.23 5.99
C LEU A 477 9.37 26.33 7.03
N PRO A 478 8.66 25.39 7.69
CA PRO A 478 9.29 24.44 8.59
C PRO A 478 10.40 23.66 7.88
N ASN A 479 11.57 23.48 8.50
CA ASN A 479 12.76 22.85 7.88
C ASN A 479 12.50 21.50 7.18
N ARG A 480 11.48 20.75 7.60
CA ARG A 480 11.07 19.48 6.96
C ARG A 480 10.38 19.64 5.59
N LYS A 481 10.01 20.85 5.18
CA LYS A 481 9.28 21.16 3.93
C LYS A 481 10.11 21.87 2.86
N ILE A 482 11.43 21.92 3.03
CA ILE A 482 12.38 22.50 2.04
C ILE A 482 12.26 21.80 0.67
N HIS A 483 11.92 20.50 0.66
CA HIS A 483 11.76 19.72 -0.57
C HIS A 483 10.75 20.33 -1.56
N CYS A 484 9.72 21.01 -1.07
CA CYS A 484 8.72 21.69 -1.91
C CYS A 484 9.33 22.83 -2.74
N SER A 485 10.28 23.56 -2.18
CA SER A 485 11.00 24.63 -2.89
C SER A 485 12.06 24.06 -3.84
N VAL A 486 12.69 22.93 -3.48
CA VAL A 486 13.60 22.19 -4.37
C VAL A 486 12.86 21.66 -5.59
N LEU A 487 11.62 21.17 -5.42
CA LEU A 487 10.79 20.72 -6.53
C LEU A 487 10.47 21.87 -7.52
N ALA A 488 10.21 23.08 -7.01
CA ALA A 488 9.95 24.25 -7.85
C ALA A 488 11.18 24.67 -8.66
N ASP A 489 12.35 24.68 -8.04
CA ASP A 489 13.63 24.95 -8.71
C ASP A 489 13.91 23.90 -9.81
N LYS A 490 13.78 22.61 -9.50
CA LYS A 490 13.95 21.54 -10.50
C LYS A 490 12.95 21.64 -11.65
N ALA A 491 11.69 22.01 -11.36
CA ALA A 491 10.66 22.21 -12.38
C ALA A 491 11.08 23.33 -13.34
N PHE A 492 11.52 24.46 -12.77
CA PHE A 492 11.97 25.61 -13.52
C PHE A 492 13.21 25.31 -14.35
N GLN A 493 14.22 24.63 -13.80
CA GLN A 493 15.41 24.22 -14.54
C GLN A 493 15.05 23.38 -15.77
N LYS A 494 14.12 22.44 -15.63
CA LYS A 494 13.65 21.62 -16.76
C LYS A 494 12.89 22.46 -17.79
N THR A 495 12.09 23.43 -17.36
CA THR A 495 11.43 24.39 -18.25
C THR A 495 12.43 25.29 -18.98
N ALA A 496 13.47 25.77 -18.28
CA ALA A 496 14.53 26.58 -18.89
C ALA A 496 15.36 25.77 -19.89
N ASN A 497 15.67 24.51 -19.59
CA ASN A 497 16.35 23.60 -20.52
C ASN A 497 15.52 23.35 -21.79
N ASP A 498 14.20 23.17 -21.68
CA ASP A 498 13.31 23.08 -22.84
C ASP A 498 13.36 24.36 -23.70
N TYR A 499 13.37 25.55 -23.08
CA TYR A 499 13.55 26.83 -23.78
C TYR A 499 14.89 26.90 -24.52
N PHE A 500 15.98 26.52 -23.85
CA PHE A 500 17.33 26.53 -24.44
C PHE A 500 17.44 25.57 -25.62
N ARG A 501 16.87 24.37 -25.52
CA ARG A 501 16.83 23.40 -26.63
C ARG A 501 16.07 23.96 -27.83
N LYS A 502 14.88 24.54 -27.62
CA LYS A 502 14.05 25.13 -28.69
C LYS A 502 14.70 26.34 -29.37
N THR A 503 15.50 27.09 -28.64
CA THR A 503 16.18 28.30 -29.14
C THR A 503 17.63 28.05 -29.60
N GLY A 504 18.10 26.80 -29.53
CA GLY A 504 19.47 26.41 -29.96
C GLY A 504 20.58 26.84 -29.01
N GLN A 505 20.27 27.20 -27.77
CA GLN A 505 21.20 27.69 -26.75
C GLN A 505 21.78 26.56 -25.88
N ASN A 506 22.28 25.52 -26.52
CA ASN A 506 22.61 24.26 -25.85
C ASN A 506 23.72 24.41 -24.78
N ASN A 507 24.61 25.39 -24.93
CA ASN A 507 25.65 25.72 -23.97
C ASN A 507 25.13 26.21 -22.59
N ARG A 508 23.86 26.61 -22.49
CA ARG A 508 23.23 27.10 -21.25
C ARG A 508 22.41 26.03 -20.52
N ILE A 509 22.32 24.83 -21.07
CA ILE A 509 21.57 23.71 -20.47
C ILE A 509 22.26 23.30 -19.16
N VAL A 510 21.49 23.30 -18.07
CA VAL A 510 21.93 22.85 -16.74
C VAL A 510 21.67 21.36 -16.62
N ILE A 511 22.73 20.57 -16.38
CA ILE A 511 22.67 19.11 -16.34
C ILE A 511 22.97 18.64 -14.91
N GLU A 512 22.00 18.00 -14.25
CA GLU A 512 22.25 17.29 -12.98
C GLU A 512 22.93 15.94 -13.27
N GLY A 513 24.21 15.81 -12.90
CA GLY A 513 24.86 14.51 -12.71
C GLY A 513 25.13 13.65 -13.96
N ALA A 514 25.17 14.24 -15.15
CA ALA A 514 25.49 13.54 -16.40
C ALA A 514 26.90 13.88 -16.91
N ARG A 515 27.55 12.94 -17.60
CA ARG A 515 28.89 13.14 -18.16
C ARG A 515 28.75 13.89 -19.48
N VAL A 516 29.36 15.08 -19.60
CA VAL A 516 29.39 15.83 -20.86
C VAL A 516 30.24 15.07 -21.88
N ILE A 517 29.66 14.76 -23.04
CA ILE A 517 30.27 13.97 -24.11
C ILE A 517 30.79 14.88 -25.21
N ASP A 518 29.98 15.81 -25.74
CA ASP A 518 30.47 16.84 -26.67
C ASP A 518 30.50 18.20 -25.96
N PRO A 519 31.69 18.69 -25.53
CA PRO A 519 31.82 19.97 -24.85
C PRO A 519 31.46 21.18 -25.73
N ARG A 520 31.51 21.05 -27.06
CA ARG A 520 31.23 22.16 -27.99
C ARG A 520 29.74 22.46 -28.06
N LEU A 521 28.92 21.42 -27.95
CA LEU A 521 27.47 21.49 -27.99
C LEU A 521 26.83 21.31 -26.61
N ASN A 522 27.65 21.07 -25.57
CA ASN A 522 27.25 20.74 -24.21
C ASN A 522 26.26 19.56 -24.14
N ILE A 523 26.48 18.56 -25.01
CA ILE A 523 25.66 17.35 -25.10
C ILE A 523 26.19 16.32 -24.13
N THR A 524 25.31 15.72 -23.35
CA THR A 524 25.65 14.71 -22.33
C THR A 524 25.35 13.30 -22.80
N ASP A 525 25.89 12.33 -22.07
CA ASP A 525 25.51 10.94 -22.21
C ASP A 525 24.01 10.71 -22.03
N LYS A 526 23.34 11.54 -21.21
CA LYS A 526 21.88 11.53 -21.02
C LYS A 526 21.08 12.12 -22.19
N ASP A 527 21.60 13.13 -22.88
CA ASP A 527 20.95 13.65 -24.08
C ASP A 527 21.03 12.62 -25.23
N ILE A 528 22.16 11.91 -25.35
CA ILE A 528 22.31 10.79 -26.28
C ILE A 528 21.36 9.65 -25.90
N GLU A 529 21.23 9.35 -24.61
CA GLU A 529 20.25 8.38 -24.09
C GLU A 529 18.80 8.75 -24.45
N GLU A 530 18.41 10.02 -24.29
CA GLU A 530 17.09 10.54 -24.62
C GLU A 530 16.82 10.46 -26.14
N ALA A 531 17.79 10.82 -26.98
CA ALA A 531 17.66 10.69 -28.44
C ALA A 531 17.46 9.24 -28.89
N VAL A 532 18.15 8.30 -28.25
CA VAL A 532 18.00 6.86 -28.47
C VAL A 532 16.61 6.39 -28.05
N LEU A 533 16.12 6.79 -26.87
CA LEU A 533 14.76 6.50 -26.38
C LEU A 533 13.64 7.07 -27.27
N GLU A 534 13.93 8.11 -28.03
CA GLU A 534 13.02 8.65 -29.06
C GLU A 534 13.20 7.98 -30.43
N GLY A 535 13.92 6.85 -30.50
CA GLY A 535 14.03 5.99 -31.68
C GLY A 535 15.21 6.27 -32.62
N ALA A 536 16.22 7.06 -32.22
CA ALA A 536 17.44 7.21 -33.01
C ALA A 536 18.45 6.09 -32.68
N GLN A 537 18.71 5.18 -33.62
CA GLN A 537 19.55 3.99 -33.39
C GLN A 537 20.91 4.05 -34.11
N THR A 538 21.08 4.99 -35.03
CA THR A 538 22.34 5.18 -35.76
C THR A 538 22.99 6.53 -35.42
N LEU A 539 24.31 6.62 -35.62
CA LEU A 539 25.07 7.86 -35.46
C LEU A 539 24.47 9.00 -36.30
N GLU A 540 24.04 8.71 -37.53
CA GLU A 540 23.44 9.70 -38.44
C GLU A 540 22.10 10.23 -37.91
N GLU A 541 21.27 9.38 -37.32
CA GLU A 541 19.99 9.78 -36.72
C GLU A 541 20.19 10.62 -35.46
N VAL A 542 21.14 10.23 -34.61
CA VAL A 542 21.49 10.99 -33.40
C VAL A 542 22.16 12.31 -33.77
N GLN A 543 22.99 12.35 -34.82
CA GLN A 543 23.53 13.57 -35.42
C GLN A 543 22.42 14.47 -35.98
N LYS A 544 21.41 13.92 -36.63
CA LYS A 544 20.29 14.69 -37.17
C LYS A 544 19.48 15.36 -36.05
N LYS A 545 19.33 14.70 -34.91
CA LYS A 545 18.58 15.23 -33.75
C LYS A 545 19.39 16.20 -32.89
N LEU A 546 20.60 15.81 -32.49
CA LEU A 546 21.40 16.53 -31.49
C LEU A 546 22.55 17.34 -32.10
N LYS A 547 22.83 17.17 -33.40
CA LYS A 547 24.03 17.69 -34.11
C LYS A 547 25.37 17.24 -33.51
N VAL A 548 25.33 16.30 -32.58
CA VAL A 548 26.48 15.78 -31.82
C VAL A 548 27.44 15.03 -32.74
N GLY A 549 28.74 15.33 -32.70
CA GLY A 549 29.74 14.63 -33.53
C GLY A 549 29.94 15.14 -34.97
N VAL A 550 29.16 16.12 -35.45
CA VAL A 550 29.39 16.75 -36.78
C VAL A 550 30.67 17.61 -36.72
N GLY A 551 31.66 17.28 -37.57
CA GLY A 551 32.97 17.96 -37.57
C GLY A 551 33.79 17.74 -36.29
N ALA A 552 33.58 16.62 -35.59
CA ALA A 552 34.32 16.22 -34.39
C ALA A 552 35.60 15.42 -34.70
N SER A 553 36.46 15.23 -33.70
CA SER A 553 37.55 14.25 -33.76
C SER A 553 37.02 12.82 -33.81
N GLN A 554 37.79 11.91 -34.43
CA GLN A 554 37.41 10.50 -34.58
C GLN A 554 37.13 9.82 -33.23
N GLU A 555 37.86 10.20 -32.18
CA GLU A 555 37.71 9.68 -30.81
C GLU A 555 36.32 9.98 -30.23
N LEU A 556 35.83 11.21 -30.43
CA LEU A 556 34.50 11.62 -29.95
C LEU A 556 33.38 10.90 -30.71
N ILE A 557 33.57 10.69 -32.02
CA ILE A 557 32.63 9.92 -32.84
C ILE A 557 32.53 8.48 -32.33
N THR A 558 33.66 7.83 -32.04
CA THR A 558 33.70 6.47 -31.49
C THR A 558 33.03 6.39 -30.12
N GLU A 559 33.23 7.38 -29.25
CA GLU A 559 32.59 7.44 -27.94
C GLU A 559 31.05 7.60 -28.06
N ILE A 560 30.58 8.42 -28.98
CA ILE A 560 29.14 8.58 -29.27
C ILE A 560 28.56 7.28 -29.81
N GLU A 561 29.22 6.62 -30.76
CA GLU A 561 28.77 5.33 -31.31
C GLU A 561 28.70 4.23 -30.24
N GLN A 562 29.66 4.20 -29.32
CA GLN A 562 29.64 3.27 -28.18
C GLN A 562 28.47 3.56 -27.24
N LEU A 563 28.17 4.83 -26.97
CA LEU A 563 27.02 5.22 -26.16
C LEU A 563 25.69 4.90 -26.85
N ILE A 564 25.58 5.15 -28.16
CA ILE A 564 24.39 4.81 -28.93
C ILE A 564 24.17 3.29 -28.91
N ARG A 565 25.21 2.49 -29.13
CA ARG A 565 25.12 1.02 -29.00
C ARG A 565 24.72 0.60 -27.60
N PHE A 566 25.38 1.14 -26.57
CA PHE A 566 25.08 0.83 -25.18
C PHE A 566 23.62 1.14 -24.83
N TYR A 567 23.09 2.30 -25.25
CA TYR A 567 21.71 2.68 -24.99
C TYR A 567 20.72 1.95 -25.90
N ALA A 568 21.05 1.69 -27.16
CA ALA A 568 20.21 0.92 -28.06
C ALA A 568 20.04 -0.52 -27.56
N GLU A 569 21.13 -1.17 -27.13
CA GLU A 569 21.10 -2.50 -26.52
C GLU A 569 20.34 -2.48 -25.18
N LYS A 570 20.54 -1.43 -24.37
CA LYS A 570 19.86 -1.26 -23.08
C LYS A 570 18.34 -1.09 -23.23
N TYR A 571 17.84 -0.44 -24.29
CA TYR A 571 16.43 -0.05 -24.41
C TYR A 571 15.65 -0.76 -25.53
N TYR A 572 16.32 -1.24 -26.58
CA TYR A 572 15.68 -1.84 -27.75
C TYR A 572 16.13 -3.27 -28.04
N GLY A 573 17.17 -3.76 -27.36
CA GLY A 573 17.68 -5.14 -27.50
C GLY A 573 18.69 -5.27 -28.62
#